data_AF-A0A261CM83-F1
#
_entry.id   AF-A0A261CM83-F1
#
_cell.length_a   1.000
_cell.length_b   1.000
_cell.length_c   1.000
_cell.angle_alpha   90.00
_cell.angle_beta   90.00
_cell.angle_gamma   90.00
#
_symmetry.space_group_name_H-M   'P 1'
#
loop_
_entity.id
_entity.type
_entity.pdbx_description
1 polymer ?
#
loop_
_entity_poly.entity_id
_entity_poly.type
_entity_poly.pdbx_seq_one_letter_code
_entity_poly.pdbx_strand_id
1 'polypeptide(L)'
;MGAKRSSSDGKRKNYSRQQSDHYASPENERSLCDSAQAFRKPKNRMFDSEMSMYLLGSLNIEKISQLIHHNNTNHRGSTVEQCGRLVIILDARKIYGEYYKKSSVLKEVIEAVEQLEVLDQVIPPPICKCADED
;
A
#
# COMPACT_ATOMS: atom_id res chain seq x y z
N MET A 1 -54.50 -22.16 9.85
CA MET A 1 -54.50 -23.20 8.80
C MET A 1 -53.73 -22.62 7.62
N GLY A 2 -52.65 -23.17 7.05
CA GLY A 2 -52.09 -24.51 7.11
C GLY A 2 -51.80 -24.99 5.68
N ALA A 3 -50.60 -24.66 5.15
CA ALA A 3 -49.84 -25.30 4.04
C ALA A 3 -50.53 -25.39 2.63
N LYS A 4 -49.89 -25.48 1.46
CA LYS A 4 -48.58 -25.99 0.96
C LYS A 4 -48.22 -25.22 -0.36
N ARG A 5 -46.95 -24.81 -0.59
CA ARG A 5 -45.89 -25.42 -1.45
C ARG A 5 -46.33 -25.69 -2.91
N SER A 6 -45.58 -25.37 -3.97
CA SER A 6 -44.18 -25.72 -4.25
C SER A 6 -43.62 -25.04 -5.53
N SER A 7 -42.28 -24.90 -5.58
CA SER A 7 -41.35 -25.11 -6.73
C SER A 7 -41.49 -24.18 -7.96
N SER A 8 -40.47 -23.74 -8.69
CA SER A 8 -39.00 -23.93 -8.76
C SER A 8 -38.49 -22.86 -9.72
N ASP A 9 -37.24 -22.41 -9.56
CA ASP A 9 -36.25 -22.21 -10.63
C ASP A 9 -35.29 -21.06 -10.34
N GLY A 10 -34.00 -21.31 -10.61
CA GLY A 10 -32.97 -20.29 -10.60
C GLY A 10 -31.73 -20.63 -9.79
N LYS A 11 -31.12 -21.80 -10.03
CA LYS A 11 -29.72 -22.08 -9.67
C LYS A 11 -28.81 -20.99 -10.27
N ARG A 12 -28.46 -19.96 -9.50
CA ARG A 12 -27.34 -19.08 -9.85
C ARG A 12 -26.05 -19.72 -9.30
N LYS A 13 -25.31 -20.27 -10.25
CA LYS A 13 -24.03 -20.96 -10.07
C LYS A 13 -23.02 -20.01 -9.43
N ASN A 14 -22.37 -20.48 -8.37
CA ASN A 14 -21.09 -19.99 -7.89
C ASN A 14 -20.08 -20.01 -9.06
N TYR A 15 -19.68 -18.83 -9.51
CA TYR A 15 -18.44 -18.68 -10.26
C TYR A 15 -17.37 -18.27 -9.27
N SER A 16 -16.67 -19.28 -8.75
CA SER A 16 -15.30 -19.16 -8.29
C SER A 16 -14.47 -18.53 -9.41
N ARG A 17 -14.21 -17.22 -9.32
CA ARG A 17 -13.15 -16.60 -10.11
C ARG A 17 -11.91 -16.59 -9.24
N GLN A 18 -11.16 -17.69 -9.30
CA GLN A 18 -9.73 -17.64 -9.06
C GLN A 18 -9.18 -16.54 -9.97
N GLN A 19 -8.66 -15.47 -9.38
CA GLN A 19 -7.80 -14.51 -10.06
C GLN A 19 -6.41 -14.66 -9.47
N SER A 20 -5.73 -15.73 -9.90
CA SER A 20 -4.35 -15.58 -10.29
C SER A 20 -4.36 -14.81 -11.62
N ASP A 21 -3.62 -13.71 -11.71
CA ASP A 21 -2.76 -13.43 -12.86
C ASP A 21 -2.01 -12.11 -12.61
N HIS A 22 -0.69 -12.28 -12.49
CA HIS A 22 0.36 -11.29 -12.45
C HIS A 22 0.38 -10.41 -13.71
N TYR A 23 -0.41 -9.34 -13.77
CA TYR A 23 -0.10 -8.19 -14.63
C TYR A 23 -0.56 -6.90 -13.95
N ALA A 24 0.40 -6.13 -13.42
CA ALA A 24 0.15 -4.75 -13.04
C ALA A 24 -0.09 -3.94 -14.32
N SER A 25 -1.32 -3.43 -14.48
CA SER A 25 -1.64 -2.45 -15.54
C SER A 25 -0.78 -1.19 -15.34
N PRO A 26 -0.28 -0.53 -16.41
CA PRO A 26 0.43 0.75 -16.33
C PRO A 26 -0.34 1.87 -15.60
N GLU A 27 -1.67 1.74 -15.49
CA GLU A 27 -2.53 2.66 -14.73
C GLU A 27 -2.36 2.49 -13.21
N ASN A 28 -1.95 1.30 -12.73
CA ASN A 28 -1.62 1.06 -11.33
C ASN A 28 -0.27 1.66 -10.92
N GLU A 29 0.67 1.86 -11.85
CA GLU A 29 1.97 2.43 -11.52
C GLU A 29 1.86 3.91 -11.12
N ARG A 30 0.96 4.67 -11.76
CA ARG A 30 0.64 6.04 -11.33
C ARG A 30 0.02 6.04 -9.93
N SER A 31 -0.91 5.11 -9.66
CA SER A 31 -1.51 5.01 -8.32
C SER A 31 -0.50 4.63 -7.23
N LEU A 32 0.51 3.81 -7.57
CA LEU A 32 1.60 3.44 -6.67
C LEU A 32 2.52 4.63 -6.38
N CYS A 33 3.05 5.29 -7.41
CA CYS A 33 3.98 6.42 -7.24
C CYS A 33 3.31 7.61 -6.53
N ASP A 34 2.04 7.88 -6.84
CA ASP A 34 1.24 8.91 -6.18
C ASP A 34 1.03 8.58 -4.70
N SER A 35 0.67 7.33 -4.38
CA SER A 35 0.55 6.87 -2.99
C SER A 35 1.90 6.94 -2.26
N ALA A 36 3.01 6.66 -2.97
CA ALA A 36 4.35 6.63 -2.39
C ALA A 36 4.86 8.01 -1.99
N GLN A 37 4.25 9.10 -2.50
CA GLN A 37 4.50 10.47 -2.04
C GLN A 37 4.25 10.64 -0.54
N ALA A 38 3.35 9.84 0.06
CA ALA A 38 3.10 9.87 1.50
C ALA A 38 4.38 9.73 2.34
N PHE A 39 5.38 9.01 1.79
CA PHE A 39 6.66 8.72 2.44
C PHE A 39 7.84 9.50 1.88
N ARG A 40 7.68 10.29 0.81
CA ARG A 40 8.77 11.11 0.27
C ARG A 40 8.88 12.43 1.00
N LYS A 41 10.09 13.00 1.08
CA LYS A 41 10.30 14.34 1.62
C LYS A 41 9.46 15.35 0.84
N PRO A 42 8.52 16.07 1.45
CA PRO A 42 7.65 16.93 0.69
C PRO A 42 8.44 18.14 0.23
N LYS A 43 8.28 18.48 -1.05
CA LYS A 43 8.89 19.68 -1.62
C LYS A 43 8.31 20.95 -0.96
N ASN A 44 7.04 20.90 -0.56
CA ASN A 44 6.37 21.96 0.18
C ASN A 44 6.30 21.64 1.68
N ARG A 45 6.79 22.54 2.54
CA ARG A 45 6.71 22.36 4.00
C ARG A 45 5.29 22.39 4.55
N MET A 46 4.32 22.89 3.78
CA MET A 46 2.89 22.84 4.11
C MET A 46 2.26 21.48 3.80
N PHE A 47 3.01 20.52 3.27
CA PHE A 47 2.52 19.16 3.09
C PHE A 47 2.35 18.52 4.47
N ASP A 48 1.10 18.41 4.90
CA ASP A 48 0.74 18.00 6.24
C ASP A 48 0.57 16.48 6.35
N SER A 49 0.45 16.02 7.60
CA SER A 49 0.19 14.61 7.89
C SER A 49 -1.17 14.12 7.40
N GLU A 50 -2.13 15.02 7.16
CA GLU A 50 -3.47 14.69 6.66
C GLU A 50 -3.43 14.25 5.20
N MET A 51 -2.68 14.95 4.36
CA MET A 51 -2.40 14.55 2.99
C MET A 51 -1.67 13.21 2.94
N SER A 52 -0.64 13.02 3.78
CA SER A 52 0.05 11.73 3.88
C SER A 52 -0.89 10.59 4.30
N MET A 53 -1.84 10.84 5.20
CA MET A 53 -2.86 9.85 5.56
C MET A 53 -3.81 9.55 4.40
N TYR A 54 -4.26 10.57 3.66
CA TYR A 54 -5.12 10.42 2.50
C TYR A 54 -4.47 9.57 1.40
N LEU A 55 -3.21 9.90 1.04
CA LEU A 55 -2.43 9.16 0.05
C LEU A 55 -2.17 7.71 0.48
N LEU A 56 -1.90 7.50 1.77
CA LEU A 56 -1.69 6.15 2.28
C LEU A 56 -2.98 5.32 2.29
N GLY A 57 -4.12 5.93 2.65
CA GLY A 57 -5.40 5.25 2.77
C GLY A 57 -5.50 4.43 4.05
N SER A 58 -5.93 3.17 4.01
CA SER A 58 -5.93 2.29 5.18
C SER A 58 -4.51 1.79 5.52
N LEU A 59 -4.26 1.46 6.79
CA LEU A 59 -2.99 0.89 7.19
C LEU A 59 -2.89 -0.57 6.73
N ASN A 60 -2.00 -0.86 5.79
CA ASN A 60 -1.74 -2.20 5.28
C ASN A 60 -0.22 -2.36 5.12
N ILE A 61 0.35 -3.35 5.80
CA ILE A 61 1.81 -3.58 5.83
C ILE A 61 2.37 -3.85 4.45
N GLU A 62 1.71 -4.70 3.66
CA GLU A 62 2.13 -5.05 2.30
C GLU A 62 2.11 -3.83 1.38
N LYS A 63 1.05 -3.01 1.45
CA LYS A 63 1.00 -1.76 0.69
C LYS A 63 2.13 -0.83 1.12
N ILE A 64 2.34 -0.63 2.42
CA ILE A 64 3.37 0.27 2.94
C ILE A 64 4.76 -0.17 2.48
N SER A 65 5.08 -1.46 2.60
CA SER A 65 6.39 -1.98 2.19
C SER A 65 6.60 -1.83 0.68
N GLN A 66 5.59 -2.08 -0.14
CA GLN A 66 5.65 -1.85 -1.59
C GLN A 66 5.92 -0.38 -1.93
N LEU A 67 5.28 0.56 -1.22
CA LEU A 67 5.48 2.00 -1.44
C LEU A 67 6.89 2.46 -1.03
N ILE A 68 7.39 1.97 0.11
CA ILE A 68 8.75 2.28 0.59
C ILE A 68 9.79 1.70 -0.36
N HIS A 69 9.62 0.44 -0.76
CA HIS A 69 10.47 -0.25 -1.73
C HIS A 69 10.51 0.49 -3.06
N HIS A 70 9.34 0.85 -3.59
CA HIS A 70 9.22 1.64 -4.81
C HIS A 70 10.04 2.94 -4.75
N ASN A 71 9.95 3.68 -3.63
CA ASN A 71 10.71 4.90 -3.43
C ASN A 71 12.22 4.65 -3.32
N ASN A 72 12.66 3.58 -2.64
CA ASN A 72 14.08 3.23 -2.53
C ASN A 72 14.68 2.95 -3.91
N THR A 73 13.95 2.17 -4.73
CA THR A 73 14.39 1.77 -6.06
C THR A 73 14.37 2.93 -7.07
N ASN A 74 13.35 3.79 -7.02
CA ASN A 74 13.07 4.74 -8.10
C ASN A 74 13.24 6.21 -7.74
N HIS A 75 13.19 6.58 -6.46
CA HIS A 75 13.05 7.96 -6.00
C HIS A 75 14.08 8.36 -4.95
N ARG A 76 15.24 7.67 -4.93
CA ARG A 76 16.33 7.88 -3.96
C ARG A 76 15.84 7.85 -2.50
N GLY A 77 14.85 7.00 -2.23
CA GLY A 77 14.28 6.82 -0.91
C GLY A 77 15.24 6.14 0.06
N SER A 78 15.01 6.35 1.34
CA SER A 78 15.67 5.62 2.43
C SER A 78 14.62 5.01 3.34
N THR A 79 14.67 3.69 3.54
CA THR A 79 13.75 2.98 4.46
C THR A 79 13.71 3.65 5.83
N VAL A 80 14.86 4.10 6.34
CA VAL A 80 14.94 4.76 7.66
C VAL A 80 14.16 6.08 7.69
N GLU A 81 14.36 6.95 6.70
CA GLU A 81 13.66 8.24 6.62
C GLU A 81 12.15 8.04 6.42
N GLN A 82 11.78 7.07 5.58
CA GLN A 82 10.39 6.74 5.28
C GLN A 82 9.68 6.11 6.49
N CYS A 83 10.37 5.29 7.28
CA CYS A 83 9.89 4.79 8.58
C CYS A 83 9.69 5.93 9.59
N GLY A 84 10.57 6.93 9.60
CA GLY A 84 10.38 8.14 10.41
C GLY A 84 9.07 8.87 10.05
N ARG A 85 8.72 8.93 8.77
CA ARG A 85 7.44 9.50 8.30
C ARG A 85 6.26 8.63 8.65
N LEU A 86 6.40 7.31 8.55
CA LEU A 86 5.35 6.39 8.98
C LEU A 86 5.00 6.61 10.46
N VAL A 87 5.99 6.87 11.32
CA VAL A 87 5.73 7.21 12.73
C VAL A 87 4.87 8.48 12.87
N ILE A 88 5.14 9.52 12.08
CA ILE A 88 4.35 10.77 12.08
C ILE A 88 2.91 10.48 11.64
N ILE A 89 2.72 9.67 10.59
CA ILE A 89 1.40 9.26 10.09
C ILE A 89 0.64 8.46 11.16
N LEU A 90 1.31 7.50 11.81
CA LEU A 90 0.73 6.70 12.90
C LEU A 90 0.30 7.55 14.10
N ASP A 91 1.03 8.64 14.39
CA ASP A 91 0.63 9.59 15.44
C ASP A 91 -0.56 10.44 15.02
N ALA A 92 -0.59 10.93 13.77
CA ALA A 92 -1.70 11.74 13.27
C ALA A 92 -3.03 10.96 13.26
N ARG A 93 -2.98 9.66 12.95
CA ARG A 93 -4.14 8.76 12.98
C ARG A 93 -4.84 8.63 14.33
N LYS A 94 -4.15 8.94 15.44
CA LYS A 94 -4.75 8.94 16.78
C LYS A 94 -5.89 9.93 16.91
N ILE A 95 -5.86 11.04 16.15
CA ILE A 95 -6.95 12.04 16.11
C ILE A 95 -8.25 11.41 15.61
N TYR A 96 -8.16 10.38 14.77
CA TYR A 96 -9.28 9.61 14.24
C TYR A 96 -9.60 8.34 15.04
N GLY A 97 -8.99 8.16 16.22
CA GLY A 97 -9.23 7.00 17.07
C GLY A 97 -8.52 5.72 16.65
N GLU A 98 -7.58 5.79 15.70
CA GLU A 98 -6.78 4.65 15.27
C GLU A 98 -5.47 4.57 16.08
N TYR A 99 -5.27 3.47 16.81
CA TYR A 99 -4.11 3.28 17.70
C TYR A 99 -3.30 2.06 17.27
N TYR A 100 -2.03 2.30 16.93
CA TYR A 100 -1.11 1.26 16.49
C TYR A 100 0.09 1.15 17.42
N LYS A 101 0.54 -0.08 17.67
CA LYS A 101 1.84 -0.34 18.31
C LYS A 101 2.94 -0.09 17.29
N LYS A 102 3.49 1.14 17.28
CA LYS A 102 4.51 1.60 16.33
C LYS A 102 5.64 0.59 16.11
N SER A 103 6.17 0.01 17.17
CA SER A 103 7.27 -0.97 17.07
C SER A 103 6.88 -2.25 16.33
N SER A 104 5.63 -2.71 16.44
CA SER A 104 5.13 -3.86 15.66
C SER A 104 5.05 -3.50 14.19
N VAL A 105 4.37 -2.39 13.89
CA VAL A 105 4.17 -1.91 12.51
C VAL A 105 5.52 -1.68 11.81
N LEU A 106 6.45 -0.98 12.47
CA LEU A 106 7.77 -0.72 11.91
C LEU A 106 8.56 -2.00 11.66
N LYS A 107 8.53 -2.94 12.61
CA LYS A 107 9.21 -4.22 12.45
C LYS A 107 8.67 -4.98 11.25
N GLU A 108 7.35 -5.13 11.17
CA GLU A 108 6.67 -5.85 10.08
C GLU A 108 6.92 -5.18 8.72
N VAL A 109 6.91 -3.85 8.65
CA VAL A 109 7.22 -3.10 7.43
C VAL A 109 8.67 -3.30 6.99
N ILE A 110 9.64 -3.19 7.92
CA ILE A 110 11.06 -3.35 7.60
C ILE A 110 11.33 -4.78 7.09
N GLU A 111 10.84 -5.79 7.80
CA GLU A 111 10.97 -7.20 7.39
C GLU A 111 10.36 -7.44 6.00
N ALA A 112 9.22 -6.81 5.70
CA ALA A 112 8.59 -6.93 4.38
C ALA A 112 9.37 -6.18 3.28
N VAL A 113 9.98 -5.04 3.56
CA VAL A 113 10.84 -4.33 2.60
C VAL A 113 12.09 -5.15 2.29
N GLU A 114 12.76 -5.70 3.30
CA GLU A 114 13.93 -6.57 3.12
C GLU A 114 13.61 -7.78 2.23
N GLN A 115 12.43 -8.37 2.37
CA GLN A 115 11.98 -9.46 1.51
C GLN A 115 11.80 -9.03 0.04
N LEU A 116 11.30 -7.83 -0.21
CA LEU A 116 11.18 -7.28 -1.57
C LEU A 116 12.57 -7.04 -2.20
N GLU A 117 13.51 -6.49 -1.44
CA GLU A 117 14.89 -6.26 -1.90
C GLU A 117 15.63 -7.57 -2.22
N VAL A 118 15.32 -8.67 -1.52
CA VAL A 118 15.82 -10.01 -1.87
C VAL A 118 15.20 -10.51 -3.18
N LEU A 119 13.91 -10.28 -3.40
CA LEU A 119 13.22 -10.68 -4.64
C LEU A 119 13.76 -9.95 -5.88
N ASP A 120 14.17 -8.70 -5.72
CA ASP A 120 14.76 -7.88 -6.80
C ASP A 120 16.02 -8.51 -7.42
N GLN A 121 16.73 -9.36 -6.67
CA GLN A 121 17.91 -10.10 -7.15
C GLN A 121 17.54 -11.16 -8.18
N VAL A 122 16.28 -11.61 -8.19
CA VAL A 122 15.75 -12.63 -9.09
C VAL A 122 14.89 -12.00 -10.19
N ILE A 123 14.08 -10.99 -9.83
CA ILE A 123 13.15 -10.30 -10.73
C ILE A 123 13.36 -8.80 -10.55
N PRO A 124 14.03 -8.12 -11.50
CA PRO A 124 14.25 -6.68 -11.38
C PRO A 124 12.93 -5.92 -11.24
N PRO A 125 12.87 -4.93 -10.34
CA PRO A 125 11.65 -4.16 -10.11
C PRO A 125 11.32 -3.28 -11.32
N PRO A 126 10.03 -2.98 -11.57
CA PRO A 126 9.64 -2.07 -12.63
C PRO A 126 10.17 -0.66 -12.35
N ILE A 127 10.69 -0.01 -13.40
CA ILE A 127 11.21 1.36 -13.33
C ILE A 127 10.03 2.36 -13.38
N CYS A 128 9.97 3.29 -12.42
CA CYS A 128 9.00 4.39 -12.45
C CYS A 128 9.30 5.31 -13.62
N LYS A 129 8.27 5.63 -14.41
CA LYS A 129 8.34 6.68 -15.45
C LYS A 129 8.60 8.09 -14.90
N CYS A 130 8.51 8.20 -13.58
CA CYS A 130 8.46 9.38 -12.74
C CYS A 130 9.78 9.62 -12.00
N ALA A 131 10.77 8.72 -12.16
CA ALA A 131 12.02 8.73 -11.42
C ALA A 131 12.84 10.03 -11.62
N ASP A 132 12.70 10.68 -12.79
CA ASP A 132 13.46 11.89 -13.14
C ASP A 132 12.78 13.21 -12.71
N GLU A 133 11.58 13.15 -12.10
CA GLU A 133 10.78 14.33 -11.76
C GLU A 133 10.94 14.81 -10.30
N ASP A 134 11.82 14.18 -9.52
CA ASP A 134 12.06 14.47 -8.09
C ASP A 134 13.01 15.64 -7.81
#